data_AF-A0A0E3C1G0-F1
#
_entry.id   AF-A0A0E3C1G0-F1
#
_cell.length_a   1.000
_cell.length_b   1.000
_cell.length_c   1.000
_cell.angle_alpha   90.00
_cell.angle_beta   90.00
_cell.angle_gamma   90.00
#
_symmetry.space_group_name_H-M   'P 1'
#
loop_
_entity.id
_entity.type
_entity.pdbx_description
1 polymer ?
#
loop_
_entity_poly.entity_id
_entity_poly.type
_entity_poly.pdbx_seq_one_letter_code
_entity_poly.pdbx_strand_id
1 'polypeptide(L)' 'MAAILGVTRVHVTDRITKRPDFPKPFINVSRRLRYWRQSDVQAWMQKGTK' A
#
# COMPACT_ATOMS: atom_id res chain seq x y z
N MET A 1 3.23 -4.58 -5.48
CA MET A 1 2.40 -3.43 -5.04
C MET A 1 2.43 -2.28 -6.02
N ALA A 2 3.57 -1.66 -6.28
CA ALA A 2 3.70 -0.61 -7.31
C ALA A 2 3.20 -1.04 -8.70
N ALA A 3 3.58 -2.23 -9.16
CA ALA A 3 3.11 -2.77 -10.45
C ALA A 3 1.60 -3.06 -10.50
N ILE A 4 0.95 -3.27 -9.35
CA ILE A 4 -0.50 -3.56 -9.27
C ILE A 4 -1.30 -2.25 -9.30
N LEU A 5 -0.73 -1.17 -8.76
CA LEU A 5 -1.35 0.14 -8.72
C LEU A 5 -0.99 1.01 -9.94
N GLY A 6 -0.08 0.55 -10.81
CA GLY A 6 0.41 1.31 -11.96
C GLY A 6 1.23 2.56 -11.59
N VAL A 7 1.64 2.70 -10.32
CA VAL A 7 2.38 3.85 -9.79
C VAL A 7 3.75 3.46 -9.29
N THR A 8 4.69 4.40 -9.37
CA THR A 8 6.07 4.24 -8.89
C THR A 8 6.09 3.88 -7.40
N ARG A 9 7.01 2.98 -7.00
CA ARG A 9 7.17 2.55 -5.59
C ARG A 9 7.28 3.74 -4.63
N VAL A 10 8.01 4.78 -5.02
CA VAL A 10 8.18 6.02 -4.26
C VAL A 10 6.84 6.70 -3.96
N HIS A 11 5.95 6.81 -4.96
CA HIS A 11 4.63 7.40 -4.78
C HIS A 11 3.77 6.60 -3.80
N VAL A 12 3.83 5.27 -3.87
CA VAL A 12 3.11 4.40 -2.94
C VAL A 12 3.64 4.57 -1.52
N THR A 13 4.96 4.54 -1.32
CA THR A 13 5.56 4.66 0.02
C THR A 13 5.56 6.06 0.60
N ASP A 14 5.41 7.11 -0.20
CA ASP A 14 5.43 8.49 0.30
C ASP A 14 4.03 9.09 0.44
N ARG A 15 3.11 8.79 -0.48
CA ARG A 15 1.73 9.33 -0.44
C ARG A 15 0.72 8.34 0.10
N ILE A 16 0.74 7.11 -0.41
CA ILE A 16 -0.32 6.15 -0.13
C ILE A 16 -0.21 5.57 1.29
N THR A 17 0.99 5.21 1.74
CA THR A 17 1.23 4.69 3.10
C THR A 17 1.00 5.69 4.22
N LYS A 18 1.05 7.00 3.95
CA LYS A 18 0.76 8.07 4.92
C LYS A 18 -0.74 8.32 5.08
N ARG A 19 -1.57 7.74 4.21
CA ARG A 19 -3.01 7.93 4.25
C ARG A 19 -3.57 7.14 5.44
N PRO A 20 -4.41 7.75 6.30
CA PRO A 20 -4.91 7.11 7.51
C PRO A 20 -5.79 5.88 7.21
N ASP A 21 -6.38 5.82 6.01
CA ASP A 21 -7.21 4.69 5.57
C ASP A 21 -6.40 3.53 4.96
N PHE A 22 -5.09 3.67 4.80
CA PHE A 22 -4.28 2.66 4.11
C PHE A 22 -4.01 1.44 5.01
N PRO A 23 -4.07 0.21 4.47
CA PRO A 23 -3.84 -1.00 5.25
C PRO A 23 -2.47 -1.00 5.94
N LYS A 24 -2.41 -1.67 7.10
CA LYS A 24 -1.17 -1.87 7.84
C LYS A 24 -0.24 -2.82 7.05
N PRO A 25 1.08 -2.61 7.10
CA PRO A 25 2.04 -3.51 6.45
C PRO A 25 1.97 -4.89 7.10
N PHE A 26 1.84 -5.92 6.27
CA PHE A 26 1.82 -7.31 6.72
C PHE A 26 3.22 -7.78 7.15
N ILE A 27 4.25 -7.31 6.45
CA ILE A 27 5.65 -7.58 6.78
C ILE A 27 6.31 -6.24 7.06
N ASN A 28 6.86 -6.08 8.26
CA ASN A 28 7.62 -4.90 8.66
C ASN A 28 8.99 -5.33 9.18
N VAL A 29 9.80 -5.91 8.29
CA VAL A 29 11.15 -6.41 8.65
C VAL A 29 12.13 -5.25 8.87
N SER A 30 11.94 -4.12 8.17
CA SER A 30 12.82 -2.96 8.30
C SER A 30 12.15 -1.68 7.82
N ARG A 31 12.67 -0.52 8.24
CA ARG A 31 12.20 0.81 7.80
C ARG A 31 12.14 0.96 6.27
N ARG A 32 13.01 0.25 5.53
CA ARG A 32 13.02 0.18 4.06
C ARG A 32 12.25 -1.01 3.48
N LEU A 33 12.13 -2.12 4.20
CA LEU A 33 11.43 -3.33 3.74
C LEU A 33 10.11 -3.48 4.49
N ARG A 34 9.08 -2.84 3.94
CA ARG A 34 7.68 -3.09 4.27
C ARG A 34 6.99 -3.75 3.10
N TYR A 35 6.28 -4.84 3.36
CA TYR A 35 5.37 -5.46 2.41
C TYR A 35 3.96 -5.42 2.95
N TRP A 36 3.00 -5.15 2.07
CA TRP A 36 1.60 -5.37 2.35
C TRP A 36 1.13 -6.56 1.51
N ARG A 37 0.03 -7.20 1.91
CA ARG A 37 -0.58 -8.22 1.08
C ARG A 37 -1.33 -7.56 -0.05
N GLN A 38 -1.28 -8.18 -1.23
CA GLN A 38 -2.01 -7.72 -2.40
C GLN A 38 -3.51 -7.65 -2.12
N SER A 39 -4.06 -8.62 -1.38
CA SER A 39 -5.47 -8.66 -0.99
C SER A 39 -5.90 -7.46 -0.14
N ASP A 40 -5.09 -7.03 0.84
CA ASP A 40 -5.40 -5.86 1.68
C ASP A 40 -5.43 -4.57 0.86
N VAL A 41 -4.45 -4.40 -0.03
CA VAL A 41 -4.37 -3.21 -0.91
C VAL A 41 -5.50 -3.21 -1.93
N GLN A 42 -5.85 -4.38 -2.47
CA GLN A 42 -6.96 -4.53 -3.41
C GLN A 42 -8.32 -4.26 -2.73
N ALA A 43 -8.52 -4.75 -1.51
CA ALA A 43 -9.71 -4.46 -0.71
C ALA A 43 -9.81 -2.96 -0.37
N TRP A 44 -8.69 -2.32 -0.02
CA TRP A 44 -8.62 -0.87 0.19
C TRP A 44 -9.00 -0.08 -1.06
N MET A 45 -8.47 -0.48 -2.23
CA MET A 45 -8.77 0.17 -3.51
C MET A 45 -10.26 0.06 -3.86
N GLN A 46 -10.86 -1.11 -3.63
CA GLN A 46 -12.31 -1.30 -3.80
C GLN A 46 -13.14 -0.47 -2.81
N LYS A 47 -12.68 -0.31 -1.57
CA LYS A 47 -13.35 0.52 -0.54
C LYS A 47 -13.32 2.02 -0.86
N GLY A 48 -12.27 2.51 -1.50
CA GLY A 48 -12.09 3.93 -1.84
C GLY A 48 -12.84 4.41 -3.08
N THR A 49 -13.63 3.54 -3.74
CA THR A 49 -14.35 3.84 -5.00
C THR A 49 -15.87 3.97 -4.75
N LYS A 50 -16.29 4.56 -3.63
CA LYS A 50 -17.70 4.84 -3.36
C LYS A 50 -17.90 6.29 -2.96
#